data_AF-A0A3B7MH72-F1
#
_entry.id   AF-A0A3B7MH72-F1
#
_cell.length_a   1.000
_cell.length_b   1.000
_cell.length_c   1.000
_cell.angle_alpha   90.00
_cell.angle_beta   90.00
_cell.angle_gamma   90.00
#
_symmetry.space_group_name_H-M   'P 1'
#
loop_
_entity.id
_entity.type
_entity.pdbx_description
1 polymer ?
#
loop_
_entity_poly.entity_id
_entity_poly.type
_entity_poly.pdbx_seq_one_letter_code
_entity_poly.pdbx_strand_id
1 'polypeptide(L)' 'MHYLRHSFDEREQNFQRLFAYIDSATACGDNAQLALLLDTLVKYAQTSPFSQLADLAQLQANLADPNHVWEL' A
#
# COMPACT_ATOMS: atom_id res chain seq x y z
N MET A 1 19.16 -2.41 3.94
CA MET A 1 18.61 -1.20 3.29
C MET A 1 18.17 -1.40 1.84
N HIS A 2 18.89 -2.12 0.97
CA HIS A 2 18.48 -2.31 -0.44
C HIS A 2 17.17 -3.11 -0.59
N TYR A 3 16.99 -4.18 0.19
CA TYR A 3 15.79 -5.04 0.16
C TYR A 3 14.51 -4.30 0.57
N LEU A 4 14.58 -3.48 1.63
CA LEU A 4 13.46 -2.63 2.05
C LEU A 4 13.06 -1.66 0.93
N ARG A 5 14.04 -1.00 0.32
CA ARG A 5 13.81 -0.04 -0.77
C ARG A 5 13.10 -0.69 -1.97
N HIS A 6 13.59 -1.84 -2.42
CA HIS A 6 12.93 -2.62 -3.50
C HIS A 6 11.52 -3.07 -3.11
N SER A 7 11.31 -3.51 -1.87
CA SER A 7 9.98 -3.89 -1.38
C SER A 7 9.00 -2.71 -1.35
N PHE A 8 9.47 -1.49 -1.05
CA PHE A 8 8.66 -0.28 -1.15
C PHE A 8 8.36 0.10 -2.60
N ASP A 9 9.35 0.03 -3.49
CA ASP A 9 9.18 0.33 -4.92
C ASP A 9 8.16 -0.63 -5.59
N GLU A 10 8.23 -1.92 -5.28
CA GLU A 10 7.25 -2.91 -5.77
C GLU A 10 5.83 -2.62 -5.25
N ARG A 11 5.70 -2.21 -3.99
CA ARG A 11 4.39 -1.87 -3.41
C ARG A 11 3.82 -0.60 -4.03
N GLU A 12 4.63 0.43 -4.25
CA GLU A 12 4.21 1.65 -4.94
C GLU A 12 3.64 1.30 -6.33
N GLN A 13 4.38 0.51 -7.11
CA GLN A 13 3.93 0.08 -8.44
C GLN A 13 2.63 -0.73 -8.37
N ASN A 14 2.46 -1.57 -7.36
CA ASN A 14 1.23 -2.35 -7.17
C ASN A 14 0.03 -1.44 -6.85
N PHE A 15 0.20 -0.43 -5.98
CA PHE A 15 -0.87 0.54 -5.70
C PHE A 15 -1.23 1.37 -6.94
N GLN A 16 -0.24 1.88 -7.67
CA GLN A 16 -0.47 2.65 -8.90
C GLN A 16 -1.26 1.83 -9.94
N ARG A 17 -0.91 0.55 -10.13
CA ARG A 17 -1.66 -0.35 -11.03
C ARG A 17 -3.09 -0.59 -10.54
N LEU A 18 -3.29 -0.83 -9.24
CA LEU A 18 -4.62 -1.04 -8.66
C LEU A 18 -5.53 0.17 -8.88
N PHE A 19 -5.03 1.39 -8.66
CA PHE A 19 -5.79 2.61 -8.92
C PHE A 19 -6.14 2.78 -10.40
N ALA A 20 -5.19 2.53 -11.31
CA ALA A 20 -5.46 2.60 -12.75
C ALA A 20 -6.57 1.62 -13.19
N TYR A 21 -6.61 0.41 -12.61
CA TYR A 21 -7.69 -0.54 -12.88
C TYR A 21 -9.04 -0.11 -12.30
N ILE A 22 -9.05 0.51 -11.12
CA ILE A 22 -10.26 1.08 -10.51
C ILE A 22 -10.84 2.19 -11.39
N ASP A 23 -9.98 3.07 -11.91
CA ASP A 23 -10.37 4.14 -12.83
C ASP A 23 -10.98 3.56 -14.12
N SER A 24 -10.36 2.52 -14.68
CA SER A 24 -10.88 1.84 -15.87
C SER A 24 -12.23 1.15 -15.61
N ALA A 25 -12.38 0.43 -14.49
CA ALA A 25 -13.62 -0.25 -14.14
C ALA A 25 -14.76 0.77 -13.91
N THR A 26 -14.43 1.90 -13.29
CA THR A 26 -15.35 3.03 -13.07
C THR A 26 -15.80 3.64 -14.40
N ALA A 27 -14.86 3.91 -15.31
CA ALA A 27 -15.16 4.49 -16.62
C ALA A 27 -16.03 3.57 -17.49
N CYS A 28 -15.84 2.26 -17.39
CA CYS A 28 -16.60 1.26 -18.13
C CYS A 28 -17.93 0.84 -17.45
N GLY A 29 -18.20 1.30 -16.22
CA GLY A 29 -19.37 0.88 -15.44
C GLY A 29 -19.33 -0.59 -15.00
N ASP A 30 -18.14 -1.20 -14.96
CA ASP A 30 -17.97 -2.59 -14.53
C ASP A 30 -17.95 -2.68 -13.01
N ASN A 31 -19.15 -2.69 -12.42
CA ASN A 31 -19.33 -2.73 -10.98
C ASN A 31 -18.82 -4.03 -10.33
N ALA A 32 -18.74 -5.13 -11.08
CA ALA A 32 -18.22 -6.40 -10.57
C ALA A 32 -16.70 -6.35 -10.43
N GLN A 33 -16.02 -5.83 -11.46
CA GLN A 33 -14.59 -5.61 -11.43
C GLN A 33 -14.21 -4.55 -10.39
N LEU A 34 -14.99 -3.48 -10.28
CA LEU A 34 -14.78 -2.43 -9.28
C LEU A 34 -14.85 -2.98 -7.85
N ALA A 35 -15.85 -3.81 -7.53
CA ALA A 35 -15.99 -4.42 -6.20
C ALA A 35 -14.80 -5.32 -5.84
N LEU A 36 -14.30 -6.12 -6.78
CA LEU A 36 -13.13 -6.98 -6.59
C LEU A 36 -11.84 -6.17 -6.38
N LEU A 37 -11.67 -5.10 -7.15
CA LEU A 37 -10.50 -4.22 -7.04
C LEU A 37 -10.48 -3.47 -5.70
N LEU A 38 -11.63 -2.99 -5.24
CA LEU A 38 -11.77 -2.32 -3.94
C LEU A 38 -11.52 -3.28 -2.77
N ASP A 39 -12.04 -4.51 -2.81
CA ASP A 39 -11.75 -5.54 -1.80
C ASP A 39 -10.25 -5.89 -1.75
N THR A 40 -9.61 -5.98 -2.93
CA THR A 40 -8.17 -6.21 -3.04
C THR A 40 -7.36 -5.04 -2.47
N LEU A 41 -7.76 -3.80 -2.75
CA LEU A 41 -7.15 -2.59 -2.20
C LEU A 41 -7.20 -2.58 -0.66
N VAL A 42 -8.36 -2.90 -0.09
CA VAL A 42 -8.54 -2.97 1.37
C VAL A 42 -7.66 -4.06 1.98
N LYS A 43 -7.59 -5.26 1.39
CA LYS A 43 -6.71 -6.34 1.85
C LYS A 43 -5.22 -5.98 1.77
N TYR A 44 -4.81 -5.30 0.71
CA TYR A 44 -3.44 -4.80 0.56
C TYR A 44 -3.11 -3.68 1.57
N ALA A 45 -4.08 -2.83 1.89
CA ALA A 45 -3.94 -1.81 2.92
C ALA A 45 -3.87 -2.41 4.34
N GLN A 46 -4.63 -3.47 4.62
CA GLN A 46 -4.59 -4.19 5.90
C GLN A 46 -3.27 -4.93 6.13
N THR A 47 -2.70 -5.52 5.08
CA THR A 47 -1.37 -6.15 5.11
C THR A 47 -0.24 -5.12 4.94
N SER A 48 -0.58 -3.83 4.92
CA SER A 48 0.41 -2.78 4.83
C SER A 48 1.12 -2.65 6.18
N PRO A 49 2.47 -2.58 6.18
CA PRO A 49 3.21 -2.11 7.36
C PRO A 49 2.76 -0.69 7.75
N PHE A 50 2.01 -0.02 6.86
CA PHE A 50 1.42 1.27 7.10
C PHE A 50 0.13 1.31 7.90
N SER A 51 -0.41 0.19 8.35
CA SER A 51 -1.42 0.18 9.42
C SER A 51 -0.89 0.85 10.71
N GLN A 52 0.44 0.84 10.91
CA GLN A 52 1.14 1.59 11.95
C GLN A 52 1.45 3.06 11.57
N LEU A 53 1.21 3.49 10.32
CA LEU A 53 1.35 4.90 9.88
C LEU A 53 0.17 5.79 10.25
N ALA A 54 -0.80 5.28 11.01
CA ALA A 54 -1.87 6.13 11.56
C ALA A 54 -1.30 7.36 12.30
N ASP A 55 -0.04 7.29 12.73
CA ASP A 55 0.76 8.43 13.18
C ASP A 55 2.01 8.67 12.29
N LEU A 56 1.90 9.60 11.35
CA LEU A 56 3.00 10.02 10.47
C LEU A 56 4.22 10.57 11.23
N ALA A 57 4.03 11.12 12.44
CA ALA A 57 5.13 11.60 13.27
C ALA A 57 5.91 10.42 13.88
N GLN A 58 5.19 9.37 14.30
CA GLN A 58 5.79 8.15 14.81
C GLN A 58 6.56 7.40 13.72
N LEU A 59 6.05 7.40 12.48
CA LEU A 59 6.80 6.89 11.33
C LEU A 59 8.11 7.63 11.09
N GLN A 60 8.09 8.96 11.08
CA GLN A 60 9.32 9.74 10.89
C GLN A 60 10.34 9.42 11.98
N ALA A 61 9.90 9.26 13.23
CA ALA A 61 10.76 8.86 14.33
C ALA A 61 11.35 7.45 14.13
N ASN A 62 10.53 6.48 13.72
CA ASN A 62 10.97 5.11 13.47
C ASN A 62 11.92 5.00 12.25
N LEU A 63 11.72 5.82 11.21
CA LEU A 63 12.64 5.91 10.06
C LEU A 63 13.96 6.59 10.40
N ALA A 64 13.94 7.52 11.37
CA ALA A 64 15.13 8.18 11.87
C ALA A 64 15.95 7.31 12.84
N ASP A 65 15.37 6.22 13.35
CA ASP A 65 16.04 5.27 14.24
C ASP A 65 16.67 4.10 13.45
N PRO A 66 18.00 4.05 13.33
CA PRO A 66 18.70 2.98 12.61
C PRO A 66 18.62 1.61 13.28
N ASN A 67 18.16 1.53 14.54
CA ASN A 67 17.99 0.28 15.29
C ASN A 67 16.54 -0.20 15.33
N HIS A 68 15.62 0.52 14.68
CA HIS A 68 14.21 0.15 14.69
C HIS A 68 13.98 -1.17 13.94
N VAL A 69 13.39 -2.14 14.65
CA VAL A 69 13.03 -3.45 14.09
C VAL A 69 11.55 -3.44 13.75
N TRP A 70 11.24 -3.64 12.46
CA TRP A 70 9.88 -3.76 11.98
C TRP A 70 9.41 -5.21 12.14
N GLU A 71 8.40 -5.44 12.99
CA GLU A 71 7.70 -6.72 13.09
C GLU A 71 6.77 -6.88 11.88
N LEU A 72 6.85 -8.03 11.20
CA LEU A 72 6.08 -8.38 10.00
C LEU A 72 4.66 -8.87 10.33
#